data_AF-A0A6V7VGD1-F1
#
_entry.id   AF-A0A6V7VGD1-F1
#
_cell.length_a   1.000
_cell.length_b   1.000
_cell.length_c   1.000
_cell.angle_alpha   90.00
_cell.angle_beta   90.00
_cell.angle_gamma   90.00
#
_symmetry.space_group_name_H-M   'P 1'
#
loop_
_entity.id
_entity.type
_entity.pdbx_description
1 polymer ?
#
loop_
_entity_poly.entity_id
_entity_poly.type
_entity_poly.pdbx_seq_one_letter_code
_entity_poly.pdbx_strand_id
1 'polypeptide(L)'
;MDAKDCYEIGLAAYNEEDFYHSILWMEEANERYYLLEKEFREINKSDILNILSVSLYKQGNLKRALIIIDKLIELDPFYPNAANNSKLYEQELLANGVVEEDFRLNIPPLNNYRSLNDSYHHFVDRLAYEELCRGENEINITQISKLYCYYKMDRPFLRLAPIKVEIIRFEPLAVIFRNVVFDEEIEIMQNISLPKLFISPFGRNNSSKFRISKGATINARNHSIVLQIAKRLKLMTNLNMMSAEGLQVANYGIGGYVEPHFDFPTVYF
;
A
#
# COMPACT_ATOMS: atom_id res chain seq x y z
N MET A 1 -0.89 8.40 6.52
CA MET A 1 -1.29 8.73 5.14
C MET A 1 -2.35 9.79 5.21
N ASP A 2 -2.02 10.99 4.81
CA ASP A 2 -2.95 12.13 4.80
C ASP A 2 -3.51 12.38 3.38
N ALA A 3 -4.21 13.50 3.19
CA ALA A 3 -4.77 13.84 1.88
C ALA A 3 -3.69 14.10 0.81
N LYS A 4 -2.52 14.62 1.20
CA LYS A 4 -1.40 14.89 0.30
C LYS A 4 -0.80 13.59 -0.21
N ASP A 5 -0.54 12.65 0.69
CA ASP A 5 -0.01 11.34 0.32
C ASP A 5 -0.94 10.64 -0.71
N CYS A 6 -2.26 10.68 -0.47
CA CYS A 6 -3.25 10.10 -1.38
C CYS A 6 -3.26 10.82 -2.74
N TYR A 7 -3.19 12.16 -2.74
CA TYR A 7 -3.10 12.96 -3.95
C TYR A 7 -1.85 12.64 -4.78
N GLU A 8 -0.68 12.51 -4.14
CA GLU A 8 0.57 12.19 -4.84
C GLU A 8 0.50 10.81 -5.51
N ILE A 9 -0.07 9.80 -4.83
CA ILE A 9 -0.27 8.47 -5.42
C ILE A 9 -1.26 8.54 -6.58
N GLY A 10 -2.39 9.22 -6.41
CA GLY A 10 -3.41 9.35 -7.44
C GLY A 10 -2.94 10.16 -8.66
N LEU A 11 -2.07 11.15 -8.46
CA LEU A 11 -1.46 11.95 -9.51
C LEU A 11 -0.43 11.12 -10.29
N ALA A 12 0.38 10.31 -9.60
CA ALA A 12 1.29 9.38 -10.26
C ALA A 12 0.51 8.40 -11.15
N ALA A 13 -0.58 7.80 -10.62
CA ALA A 13 -1.45 6.92 -11.40
C ALA A 13 -2.11 7.63 -12.60
N TYR A 14 -2.59 8.87 -12.41
CA TYR A 14 -3.15 9.68 -13.49
C TYR A 14 -2.16 9.92 -14.63
N ASN A 15 -0.91 10.26 -14.31
CA ASN A 15 0.14 10.53 -15.30
C ASN A 15 0.54 9.28 -16.10
N GLU A 16 0.38 8.09 -15.53
CA GLU A 16 0.60 6.80 -16.19
C GLU A 16 -0.66 6.27 -16.91
N GLU A 17 -1.72 7.10 -17.01
CA GLU A 17 -3.03 6.73 -17.56
C GLU A 17 -3.73 5.55 -16.84
N ASP A 18 -3.30 5.25 -15.61
CA ASP A 18 -3.96 4.30 -14.72
C ASP A 18 -5.15 4.98 -14.02
N PHE A 19 -6.20 5.23 -14.81
CA PHE A 19 -7.40 5.90 -14.33
C PHE A 19 -8.15 5.06 -13.28
N TYR A 20 -7.94 3.74 -13.24
CA TYR A 20 -8.51 2.88 -12.22
C TYR A 20 -8.00 3.26 -10.83
N HIS A 21 -6.68 3.27 -10.64
CA HIS A 21 -6.10 3.65 -9.35
C HIS A 21 -6.20 5.16 -9.10
N SER A 22 -6.14 5.99 -10.15
CA SER A 22 -6.30 7.44 -10.01
C SER A 22 -7.64 7.82 -9.37
N ILE A 23 -8.76 7.20 -9.79
CA ILE A 23 -10.08 7.44 -9.17
C ILE A 23 -10.04 7.09 -7.69
N LEU A 24 -9.60 5.88 -7.34
CA LEU A 24 -9.60 5.40 -5.94
C LEU A 24 -8.80 6.34 -5.02
N TRP A 25 -7.60 6.74 -5.45
CA TRP A 25 -6.74 7.60 -4.63
C TRP A 25 -7.20 9.05 -4.59
N MET A 26 -7.81 9.57 -5.66
CA MET A 26 -8.37 10.92 -5.67
C MET A 26 -9.67 11.02 -4.86
N GLU A 27 -10.49 9.96 -4.82
CA GLU A 27 -11.64 9.86 -3.91
C GLU A 27 -11.17 9.89 -2.45
N GLU A 28 -10.18 9.07 -2.09
CA GLU A 28 -9.62 9.06 -0.74
C GLU A 28 -8.98 10.42 -0.37
N ALA A 29 -8.21 11.03 -1.27
CA ALA A 29 -7.66 12.37 -1.08
C ALA A 29 -8.76 13.42 -0.88
N ASN A 30 -9.84 13.32 -1.65
CA ASN A 30 -11.00 14.20 -1.57
C ASN A 30 -11.72 14.07 -0.22
N GLU A 31 -11.93 12.85 0.27
CA GLU A 31 -12.54 12.59 1.58
C GLU A 31 -11.67 13.08 2.73
N ARG A 32 -10.36 12.83 2.67
CA ARG A 32 -9.42 13.23 3.72
C ARG A 32 -9.10 14.72 3.75
N TYR A 33 -9.38 15.45 2.67
CA TYR A 33 -8.96 16.85 2.51
C TYR A 33 -9.34 17.74 3.71
N TYR A 34 -10.57 17.58 4.23
CA TYR A 34 -11.06 18.41 5.32
C TYR A 34 -10.71 17.90 6.72
N LEU A 35 -10.07 16.71 6.82
CA LEU A 35 -9.56 16.18 8.09
C LEU A 35 -8.30 16.90 8.56
N LEU A 36 -7.56 17.52 7.64
CA LEU A 36 -6.44 18.40 7.96
C LEU A 36 -6.93 19.81 8.26
N GLU A 37 -6.35 20.45 9.28
CA GLU A 37 -6.56 21.88 9.52
C GLU A 37 -6.03 22.68 8.32
N LYS A 38 -6.63 23.85 8.07
CA LYS A 38 -6.38 24.62 6.85
C LYS A 38 -4.90 24.98 6.65
N GLU A 39 -4.15 25.21 7.73
CA GLU A 39 -2.72 25.55 7.69
C GLU A 39 -1.81 24.39 7.28
N PHE A 40 -2.28 23.14 7.42
CA PHE A 40 -1.54 21.94 7.03
C PHE A 40 -1.95 21.40 5.65
N ARG A 41 -2.82 22.12 4.92
CA ARG A 41 -3.21 21.72 3.56
C ARG A 41 -2.22 22.25 2.54
N GLU A 42 -1.33 21.37 2.11
CA GLU A 42 -0.32 21.69 1.09
C GLU A 42 -0.85 21.51 -0.34
N ILE A 43 -1.99 20.83 -0.52
CA ILE A 43 -2.60 20.56 -1.82
C ILE A 43 -3.88 21.38 -2.02
N ASN A 44 -4.18 21.73 -3.27
CA ASN A 44 -5.39 22.43 -3.62
C ASN A 44 -6.54 21.45 -3.88
N LYS A 45 -7.71 21.70 -3.28
CA LYS A 45 -8.91 20.90 -3.51
C LYS A 45 -9.32 20.88 -4.99
N SER A 46 -9.14 22.01 -5.67
CA SER A 46 -9.45 22.14 -7.10
C SER A 46 -8.66 21.14 -7.95
N ASP A 47 -7.39 20.88 -7.62
CA ASP A 47 -6.56 19.91 -8.36
C ASP A 47 -7.05 18.47 -8.16
N ILE A 48 -7.46 18.12 -6.94
CA ILE A 48 -8.06 16.80 -6.65
C ILE A 48 -9.33 16.62 -7.49
N LEU A 49 -10.23 17.60 -7.48
CA LEU A 49 -11.49 17.53 -8.21
C LEU A 49 -11.27 17.47 -9.72
N ASN A 50 -10.31 18.23 -10.25
CA ASN A 50 -9.98 18.19 -11.67
C ASN A 50 -9.46 16.81 -12.09
N ILE A 51 -8.48 16.25 -11.37
CA ILE A 51 -7.95 14.92 -11.69
C ILE A 51 -9.04 13.86 -11.55
N LEU A 52 -9.81 13.87 -10.46
CA LEU A 52 -10.91 12.92 -10.25
C LEU A 52 -11.95 12.99 -11.39
N SER A 53 -12.33 14.21 -11.80
CA SER A 53 -13.26 14.43 -12.90
C SER A 53 -12.75 13.82 -14.21
N VAL A 54 -11.50 14.11 -14.57
CA VAL A 54 -10.91 13.60 -15.81
C VAL A 54 -10.77 12.08 -15.76
N SER A 55 -10.32 11.51 -14.63
CA SER A 55 -10.20 10.05 -14.47
C SER A 55 -11.56 9.35 -14.57
N LEU A 56 -12.61 9.91 -13.95
CA LEU A 56 -13.98 9.42 -14.08
C LEU A 56 -14.46 9.44 -15.53
N TYR A 57 -14.21 10.55 -16.24
CA TYR A 57 -14.52 10.70 -17.66
C TYR A 57 -13.81 9.62 -18.50
N LYS A 58 -12.51 9.41 -18.27
CA LYS A 58 -11.70 8.40 -18.98
C LYS A 58 -12.16 6.96 -18.72
N GLN A 59 -12.79 6.69 -17.57
CA GLN A 59 -13.42 5.41 -17.26
C GLN A 59 -14.90 5.32 -17.71
N GLY A 60 -15.39 6.28 -18.49
CA GLY A 60 -16.76 6.29 -19.03
C GLY A 60 -17.84 6.72 -18.03
N ASN A 61 -17.46 7.28 -16.87
CA ASN A 61 -18.40 7.75 -15.86
C ASN A 61 -18.81 9.22 -16.10
N LEU A 62 -19.31 9.53 -17.30
CA LEU A 62 -19.62 10.89 -17.77
C LEU A 62 -20.46 11.71 -16.78
N LYS A 63 -21.60 11.16 -16.31
CA LYS A 63 -22.48 11.87 -15.37
C LYS A 63 -21.80 12.17 -14.03
N ARG A 64 -20.95 11.25 -13.53
CA ARG A 64 -20.16 11.50 -12.31
C ARG A 64 -19.09 12.56 -12.54
N ALA A 65 -18.36 12.46 -13.65
CA ALA A 65 -17.37 13.45 -14.04
C ALA A 65 -18.00 14.85 -14.10
N LEU A 66 -19.21 14.97 -14.64
CA LEU A 66 -19.97 16.21 -14.68
C LEU A 66 -20.32 16.75 -13.28
N ILE A 67 -20.75 15.89 -12.36
CA ILE A 67 -20.99 16.32 -10.96
C ILE A 67 -19.69 16.80 -10.29
N ILE A 68 -18.56 16.14 -10.54
CA ILE A 68 -17.27 16.54 -9.95
C ILE A 68 -16.78 17.86 -10.56
N ILE A 69 -16.89 18.04 -11.88
CA ILE A 69 -16.49 19.29 -12.53
C ILE A 69 -17.40 20.46 -12.14
N ASP A 70 -18.70 20.23 -11.90
CA ASP A 70 -19.61 21.26 -11.40
C ASP A 70 -19.17 21.75 -10.00
N LYS A 71 -18.76 20.83 -9.11
CA LYS A 71 -18.17 21.18 -7.80
C LYS A 71 -16.85 21.93 -7.93
N LEU A 72 -16.02 21.56 -8.92
CA LEU A 72 -14.77 22.28 -9.21
C LEU A 72 -15.07 23.72 -9.63
N ILE A 73 -16.01 23.93 -10.55
CA ILE A 73 -16.37 25.26 -11.05
C ILE A 73 -16.99 26.12 -9.95
N GLU A 74 -17.79 25.53 -9.06
CA GLU A 74 -18.33 26.23 -7.88
C GLU A 74 -17.21 26.71 -6.95
N LEU A 75 -16.18 25.89 -6.76
CA LEU A 75 -15.04 26.19 -5.90
C LEU A 75 -14.06 27.19 -6.53
N ASP A 76 -13.75 27.02 -7.82
CA ASP A 76 -12.81 27.83 -8.58
C ASP A 76 -13.34 28.03 -10.02
N PRO A 77 -14.13 29.09 -10.26
CA PRO A 77 -14.72 29.39 -11.56
C PRO A 77 -13.69 29.67 -12.67
N PHE A 78 -12.45 30.00 -12.31
CA PHE A 78 -11.38 30.33 -13.23
C PHE A 78 -10.39 29.18 -13.42
N TYR A 79 -10.68 27.98 -12.89
CA TYR A 79 -9.81 26.83 -13.04
C TYR A 79 -9.60 26.50 -14.53
N PRO A 80 -8.35 26.34 -15.00
CA PRO A 80 -8.07 26.13 -16.41
C PRO A 80 -8.84 24.94 -16.98
N ASN A 81 -9.47 25.15 -18.13
CA ASN A 81 -10.22 24.13 -18.89
C ASN A 81 -11.44 23.49 -18.20
N ALA A 82 -11.79 23.85 -16.96
CA ALA A 82 -12.92 23.22 -16.25
C ALA A 82 -14.25 23.43 -17.00
N ALA A 83 -14.54 24.66 -17.41
CA ALA A 83 -15.75 24.97 -18.20
C ALA A 83 -15.74 24.30 -19.59
N ASN A 84 -14.57 24.11 -20.20
CA ASN A 84 -14.45 23.41 -21.48
C ASN A 84 -14.69 21.90 -21.31
N ASN A 85 -14.16 21.30 -20.24
CA ASN A 85 -14.38 19.90 -19.90
C ASN A 85 -15.85 19.63 -19.56
N SER A 86 -16.50 20.51 -18.79
CA SER A 86 -17.94 20.42 -18.51
C SER A 86 -18.77 20.37 -19.80
N LYS A 87 -18.54 21.30 -20.72
CA LYS A 87 -19.19 21.31 -22.05
C LYS A 87 -18.89 20.05 -22.87
N LEU A 88 -17.65 19.56 -22.83
CA LEU A 88 -17.26 18.33 -23.50
C LEU A 88 -18.07 17.13 -22.98
N TYR A 89 -18.20 17.00 -21.67
CA TYR A 89 -18.95 15.90 -21.06
C TYR A 89 -20.44 15.96 -21.42
N GLU A 90 -21.05 17.15 -21.39
CA GLU A 90 -22.44 17.37 -21.81
C GLU A 90 -22.65 17.00 -23.29
N GLN A 91 -21.74 17.41 -24.18
CA GLN A 91 -21.80 17.06 -25.59
C GLN A 91 -21.71 15.54 -25.83
N GLU A 92 -20.86 14.84 -25.08
CA GLU A 92 -20.73 13.39 -25.18
C GLU A 92 -21.97 12.66 -24.62
N LEU A 93 -22.58 13.20 -23.56
CA LEU A 93 -23.87 12.70 -23.05
C LEU A 93 -24.99 12.84 -24.10
N LEU A 94 -25.09 14.00 -24.78
CA LEU A 94 -26.04 14.20 -25.87
C LEU A 94 -25.79 13.22 -27.03
N ALA A 95 -24.53 13.03 -27.42
CA ALA A 95 -24.15 12.10 -28.47
C ALA A 95 -24.54 10.64 -28.13
N ASN A 96 -24.52 10.29 -26.85
CA ASN A 96 -24.97 9.00 -26.32
C ASN A 96 -26.49 8.91 -26.11
N GLY A 97 -27.26 9.93 -26.53
CA GLY A 97 -28.73 9.95 -26.47
C GLY A 97 -29.31 10.31 -25.09
N VAL A 98 -28.51 10.85 -24.18
CA VAL A 98 -28.98 11.35 -22.88
C VAL A 98 -29.55 12.75 -23.06
N VAL A 99 -30.73 13.00 -22.50
CA VAL A 99 -31.38 14.33 -22.52
C VAL A 99 -30.79 15.25 -21.46
N GLU A 100 -30.80 16.57 -21.69
CA GLU A 100 -30.15 17.57 -20.82
C GLU A 100 -30.63 17.52 -19.37
N GLU A 101 -31.92 17.28 -19.16
CA GLU A 101 -32.52 17.19 -17.82
C GLU A 101 -31.96 16.00 -17.01
N ASP A 102 -31.42 14.99 -17.69
CA ASP A 102 -30.92 13.76 -17.08
C ASP A 102 -29.41 13.77 -16.83
N PHE A 103 -28.67 14.83 -17.22
CA PHE A 103 -27.22 14.90 -17.09
C PHE A 103 -26.70 14.72 -15.66
N ARG A 104 -27.39 15.34 -14.70
CA ARG A 104 -27.05 15.29 -13.26
C ARG A 104 -27.98 14.38 -12.44
N LEU A 105 -28.90 13.68 -13.11
CA LEU A 105 -29.85 12.77 -12.50
C LEU A 105 -29.55 11.33 -12.89
N ASN A 106 -30.20 10.38 -12.22
CA ASN A 106 -30.12 8.95 -12.53
C ASN A 106 -28.67 8.48 -12.76
N ILE A 107 -27.81 8.77 -11.78
CA ILE A 107 -26.38 8.44 -11.86
C ILE A 107 -26.25 6.91 -11.77
N PRO A 108 -25.74 6.23 -12.81
CA PRO A 108 -25.58 4.77 -12.79
C PRO A 108 -24.57 4.36 -11.71
N PRO A 109 -24.40 3.09 -11.32
CA PRO A 109 -23.30 2.66 -10.45
C PRO A 109 -21.92 3.05 -11.00
N LEU A 110 -20.89 3.17 -10.14
CA LEU A 110 -19.54 3.49 -10.57
C LEU A 110 -18.99 2.33 -11.41
N ASN A 111 -18.62 2.60 -12.65
CA ASN A 111 -17.91 1.65 -13.49
C ASN A 111 -16.42 1.97 -13.44
N ASN A 112 -15.66 1.27 -12.61
CA ASN A 112 -14.21 1.46 -12.52
C ASN A 112 -13.48 0.18 -12.95
N TYR A 113 -13.42 -0.07 -14.25
CA TYR A 113 -12.76 -1.24 -14.81
C TYR A 113 -11.24 -1.09 -14.73
N ARG A 114 -10.56 -2.12 -14.22
CA ARG A 114 -9.10 -2.20 -14.25
C ARG A 114 -8.65 -2.77 -15.59
N SER A 115 -7.89 -2.00 -16.38
CA SER A 115 -7.30 -2.50 -17.62
C SER A 115 -6.34 -3.65 -17.34
N LEU A 116 -6.69 -4.86 -17.81
CA LEU A 116 -5.92 -6.09 -17.57
C LEU A 116 -4.80 -6.34 -18.58
N ASN A 117 -4.34 -5.32 -19.32
CA ASN A 117 -3.27 -5.45 -20.33
C ASN A 117 -1.88 -5.77 -19.75
N ASP A 118 -1.80 -6.07 -18.45
CA ASP A 118 -0.54 -6.41 -17.79
C ASP A 118 -0.18 -7.87 -18.14
N SER A 119 0.74 -8.02 -19.11
CA SER A 119 1.36 -9.27 -19.59
C SER A 119 2.14 -10.06 -18.51
N TYR A 120 1.83 -9.86 -17.24
CA TYR A 120 2.53 -10.46 -16.13
C TYR A 120 1.95 -11.85 -15.83
N HIS A 121 2.81 -12.86 -15.95
CA HIS A 121 2.53 -14.28 -15.71
C HIS A 121 2.07 -14.65 -14.27
N HIS A 122 1.64 -13.69 -13.44
CA HIS A 122 1.21 -13.85 -12.04
C HIS A 122 -0.13 -13.15 -11.72
N PHE A 123 -0.98 -12.93 -12.73
CA PHE A 123 -2.27 -12.24 -12.55
C PHE A 123 -3.17 -12.87 -11.46
N VAL A 124 -3.23 -14.21 -11.40
CA VAL A 124 -4.06 -14.93 -10.42
C VAL A 124 -3.53 -14.74 -8.98
N ASP A 125 -2.22 -14.82 -8.80
CA ASP A 125 -1.59 -14.63 -7.48
C ASP A 125 -1.78 -13.19 -6.98
N ARG A 126 -1.72 -12.20 -7.89
CA ARG A 126 -1.96 -10.80 -7.56
C ARG A 126 -3.41 -10.54 -7.14
N LEU A 127 -4.40 -11.08 -7.85
CA LEU A 127 -5.81 -10.94 -7.46
C LEU A 127 -6.08 -11.55 -6.08
N ALA A 128 -5.62 -12.79 -5.85
CA ALA A 128 -5.78 -13.45 -4.55
C ALA A 128 -5.10 -12.66 -3.42
N TYR A 129 -3.90 -12.11 -3.69
CA TYR A 129 -3.20 -11.24 -2.74
C TYR A 129 -4.01 -9.97 -2.43
N GLU A 130 -4.55 -9.29 -3.43
CA GLU A 130 -5.33 -8.07 -3.23
C GLU A 130 -6.66 -8.34 -2.50
N GLU A 131 -7.35 -9.44 -2.80
CA GLU A 131 -8.54 -9.91 -2.09
C GLU A 131 -8.24 -10.20 -0.60
N LEU A 132 -7.06 -10.77 -0.31
CA LEU A 132 -6.60 -10.98 1.06
C LEU A 132 -6.37 -9.65 1.78
N CYS A 133 -5.78 -8.66 1.11
CA CYS A 133 -5.57 -7.33 1.68
C CYS A 133 -6.88 -6.59 1.99
N ARG A 134 -7.94 -6.80 1.18
CA ARG A 134 -9.27 -6.23 1.41
C ARG A 134 -10.11 -7.01 2.42
N GLY A 135 -9.68 -8.21 2.81
CA GLY A 135 -10.42 -9.07 3.73
C GLY A 135 -11.67 -9.71 3.11
N GLU A 136 -11.68 -9.89 1.79
CA GLU A 136 -12.80 -10.46 1.04
C GLU A 136 -12.87 -12.00 1.17
N ASN A 137 -11.80 -12.60 1.68
CA ASN A 137 -11.71 -14.05 1.85
C ASN A 137 -12.38 -14.51 3.13
N GLU A 138 -13.28 -15.49 3.02
CA GLU A 138 -13.88 -16.16 4.18
C GLU A 138 -12.83 -17.02 4.89
N ILE A 139 -12.65 -16.77 6.18
CA ILE A 139 -11.74 -17.58 7.00
C ILE A 139 -12.53 -18.72 7.65
N ASN A 140 -12.07 -19.95 7.47
CA ASN A 140 -12.68 -21.12 8.08
C ASN A 140 -12.61 -21.05 9.62
N ILE A 141 -13.78 -20.92 10.27
CA ILE A 141 -13.92 -20.81 11.73
C ILE A 141 -13.27 -22.01 12.44
N THR A 142 -13.36 -23.21 11.88
CA THR A 142 -12.71 -24.40 12.45
C THR A 142 -11.20 -24.26 12.45
N GLN A 143 -10.60 -23.60 11.45
CA GLN A 143 -9.17 -23.31 11.45
C GLN A 143 -8.80 -22.22 12.46
N ILE A 144 -9.58 -21.14 12.54
CA ILE A 144 -9.36 -20.06 13.51
C ILE A 144 -9.46 -20.59 14.95
N SER A 145 -10.40 -21.50 15.23
CA SER A 145 -10.59 -22.06 16.58
C SER A 145 -9.38 -22.83 17.11
N LYS A 146 -8.46 -23.24 16.22
CA LYS A 146 -7.21 -23.92 16.60
C LYS A 146 -6.09 -22.94 16.94
N LEU A 147 -6.22 -21.66 16.60
CA LEU A 147 -5.21 -20.64 16.85
C LEU A 147 -5.20 -20.28 18.33
N TYR A 148 -4.02 -20.11 18.91
CA TYR A 148 -3.89 -19.76 20.32
C TYR A 148 -2.61 -18.98 20.61
N CYS A 149 -2.64 -18.27 21.73
CA CYS A 149 -1.48 -17.61 22.31
C CYS A 149 -0.91 -18.46 23.43
N TYR A 150 0.42 -18.45 23.59
CA TYR A 150 1.07 -19.14 24.70
C TYR A 150 2.38 -18.44 25.09
N TYR A 151 2.83 -18.74 26.30
CA TYR A 151 4.14 -18.35 26.78
C TYR A 151 5.15 -19.45 26.46
N LYS A 152 6.12 -19.13 25.60
CA LYS A 152 7.22 -20.04 25.28
C LYS A 152 8.22 -20.04 26.45
N MET A 153 8.35 -21.20 27.09
CA MET A 153 9.16 -21.46 28.29
C MET A 153 10.03 -22.71 28.17
N ASP A 154 10.39 -23.09 26.94
CA ASP A 154 11.08 -24.34 26.61
C ASP A 154 12.59 -24.34 26.92
N ARG A 155 13.10 -23.28 27.54
CA ARG A 155 14.50 -23.16 27.99
C ARG A 155 14.57 -22.65 29.43
N PRO A 156 15.60 -23.00 30.22
CA PRO A 156 15.73 -22.55 31.61
C PRO A 156 15.58 -21.04 31.78
N PHE A 157 16.24 -20.25 30.92
CA PHE A 157 16.12 -18.78 30.93
C PHE A 157 14.69 -18.29 30.64
N LEU A 158 13.98 -18.95 29.71
CA LEU A 158 12.63 -18.54 29.30
C LEU A 158 11.56 -18.88 30.35
N ARG A 159 11.87 -19.68 31.37
CA ARG A 159 10.98 -19.82 32.54
C ARG A 159 10.93 -18.56 33.39
N LEU A 160 11.99 -17.74 33.36
CA LEU A 160 12.08 -16.47 34.06
C LEU A 160 11.63 -15.30 33.17
N ALA A 161 11.93 -15.40 31.86
CA ALA A 161 11.60 -14.39 30.86
C ALA A 161 10.86 -15.03 29.68
N PRO A 162 9.58 -15.41 29.84
CA PRO A 162 8.82 -16.10 28.80
C PRO A 162 8.58 -15.20 27.59
N ILE A 163 8.62 -15.80 26.40
CA ILE A 163 8.29 -15.09 25.16
C ILE A 163 6.81 -15.26 24.86
N LYS A 164 6.12 -14.16 24.56
CA LYS A 164 4.72 -14.14 24.13
C LYS A 164 4.63 -14.58 22.68
N VAL A 165 3.94 -15.69 22.42
CA VAL A 165 3.78 -16.28 21.09
C VAL A 165 2.31 -16.35 20.75
N GLU A 166 1.96 -15.98 19.52
CA GLU A 166 0.62 -16.08 18.95
C GLU A 166 0.71 -16.83 17.63
N ILE A 167 0.04 -17.99 17.54
CA ILE A 167 -0.05 -18.73 16.29
C ILE A 167 -1.19 -18.14 15.47
N ILE A 168 -0.88 -17.62 14.28
CA ILE A 168 -1.88 -17.04 13.36
C ILE A 168 -2.23 -17.96 12.20
N ARG A 169 -1.41 -18.99 11.93
CA ARG A 169 -1.66 -20.03 10.92
C ARG A 169 -0.81 -21.27 11.19
N PHE A 170 -1.31 -22.47 10.86
CA PHE A 170 -0.54 -23.72 10.95
C PHE A 170 0.06 -24.19 9.62
N GLU A 171 -0.60 -23.91 8.49
CA GLU A 171 -0.21 -24.40 7.17
C GLU A 171 -0.23 -23.28 6.12
N PRO A 172 0.92 -22.66 5.78
CA PRO A 172 2.21 -22.79 6.49
C PRO A 172 2.15 -22.19 7.91
N LEU A 173 3.08 -22.60 8.77
CA LEU A 173 3.18 -22.10 10.13
C LEU A 173 3.55 -20.60 10.09
N ALA A 174 2.65 -19.76 10.59
CA ALA A 174 2.88 -18.34 10.77
C ALA A 174 2.61 -17.96 12.23
N VAL A 175 3.57 -17.26 12.82
CA VAL A 175 3.63 -16.99 14.26
C VAL A 175 4.05 -15.54 14.48
N ILE A 176 3.33 -14.85 15.38
CA ILE A 176 3.70 -13.53 15.85
C ILE A 176 4.36 -13.67 17.22
N PHE A 177 5.58 -13.14 17.34
CA PHE A 177 6.23 -12.96 18.63
C PHE A 177 5.98 -11.53 19.11
N ARG A 178 5.24 -11.38 20.20
CA ARG A 178 4.82 -10.06 20.70
C ARG A 178 5.89 -9.44 21.61
N ASN A 179 6.13 -8.13 21.45
CA ASN A 179 7.01 -7.32 22.30
C ASN A 179 8.46 -7.85 22.38
N VAL A 180 9.01 -8.23 21.23
CA VAL A 180 10.36 -8.81 21.12
C VAL A 180 11.40 -7.83 20.58
N VAL A 181 11.04 -6.59 20.30
CA VAL A 181 11.96 -5.49 20.00
C VAL A 181 11.49 -4.30 20.83
N PHE A 182 12.41 -3.67 21.56
CA PHE A 182 12.10 -2.55 22.46
C PHE A 182 12.23 -1.20 21.75
N ASP A 183 11.54 -0.18 22.24
CA ASP A 183 11.52 1.15 21.61
C ASP A 183 12.93 1.75 21.47
N GLU A 184 13.80 1.56 22.47
CA GLU A 184 15.20 2.01 22.39
C GLU A 184 16.00 1.24 21.33
N GLU A 185 15.71 -0.06 21.14
CA GLU A 185 16.34 -0.85 20.10
C GLU A 185 15.87 -0.40 18.70
N ILE A 186 14.60 -0.04 18.57
CA ILE A 186 14.03 0.50 17.33
C ILE A 186 14.72 1.80 16.97
N GLU A 187 14.83 2.75 17.91
CA GLU A 187 15.49 4.04 17.69
C GLU A 187 16.96 3.86 17.28
N ILE A 188 17.71 3.03 18.00
CA ILE A 188 19.11 2.72 17.65
C ILE A 188 19.19 2.12 16.25
N MET A 189 18.35 1.13 15.94
CA MET A 189 18.34 0.47 14.62
C MET A 189 18.01 1.45 13.50
N GLN A 190 17.08 2.38 13.71
CA GLN A 190 16.80 3.47 12.77
C GLN A 190 18.03 4.34 12.57
N ASN A 191 18.65 4.84 13.64
CA ASN A 191 19.82 5.73 13.57
C ASN A 191 21.00 5.10 12.81
N ILE A 192 21.28 3.81 13.01
CA ILE A 192 22.39 3.12 12.32
C ILE A 192 22.06 2.65 10.89
N SER A 193 20.77 2.57 10.53
CA SER A 193 20.30 2.08 9.22
C SER A 193 20.00 3.22 8.25
N LEU A 194 19.39 4.32 8.71
CA LEU A 194 19.00 5.48 7.89
C LEU A 194 20.12 5.99 6.96
N PRO A 195 21.37 6.22 7.42
CA PRO A 195 22.45 6.70 6.54
C PRO A 195 22.94 5.64 5.54
N LYS A 196 22.53 4.38 5.70
CA LYS A 196 22.90 3.24 4.84
C LYS A 196 21.76 2.80 3.92
N LEU A 197 20.59 3.43 4.00
CA LEU A 197 19.47 3.09 3.15
C LEU A 197 19.75 3.51 1.71
N PHE A 198 19.75 2.55 0.79
CA PHE A 198 19.78 2.80 -0.64
C PHE A 198 18.64 2.05 -1.32
N ILE A 199 18.17 2.57 -2.46
CA ILE A 199 17.17 1.87 -3.28
C ILE A 199 17.81 0.55 -3.69
N SER A 200 17.22 -0.57 -3.26
CA SER A 200 17.87 -1.87 -3.40
C SER A 200 17.90 -2.28 -4.88
N PRO A 201 19.05 -2.34 -5.57
CA PRO A 201 19.09 -2.83 -6.94
C PRO A 201 18.99 -4.35 -6.90
N PHE A 202 17.94 -4.92 -7.48
CA PHE A 202 17.94 -6.35 -7.82
C PHE A 202 18.46 -6.48 -9.25
N GLY A 203 19.68 -6.98 -9.41
CA GLY A 203 20.31 -7.16 -10.72
C GLY A 203 21.07 -5.94 -11.27
N ARG A 204 21.88 -6.17 -12.31
CA ARG A 204 22.89 -5.24 -12.85
C ARG A 204 22.34 -3.97 -13.50
N ASN A 205 21.03 -3.83 -13.75
CA ASN A 205 20.44 -2.67 -14.40
C ASN A 205 19.04 -2.38 -13.84
N ASN A 206 18.87 -1.18 -13.30
CA ASN A 206 17.62 -0.49 -12.94
C ASN A 206 16.72 -1.18 -11.89
N SER A 207 16.10 -0.34 -11.05
CA SER A 207 15.08 -0.67 -10.07
C SER A 207 14.17 -1.83 -10.51
N SER A 208 14.17 -2.94 -9.78
CA SER A 208 13.24 -4.03 -10.04
C SER A 208 11.81 -3.57 -9.77
N LYS A 209 10.90 -3.72 -10.75
CA LYS A 209 9.46 -3.45 -10.54
C LYS A 209 8.87 -4.25 -9.37
N PHE A 210 9.47 -5.38 -9.02
CA PHE A 210 9.06 -6.28 -7.94
C PHE A 210 9.32 -5.78 -6.51
N ARG A 211 10.23 -4.81 -6.34
CA ARG A 211 10.60 -4.28 -5.01
C ARG A 211 10.97 -2.82 -5.10
N ILE A 212 10.13 -1.98 -4.51
CA ILE A 212 10.31 -0.55 -4.38
C ILE A 212 10.52 -0.24 -2.89
N SER A 213 11.62 -0.73 -2.33
CA SER A 213 12.02 -0.44 -0.95
C SER A 213 13.45 0.06 -0.90
N LYS A 214 13.74 0.97 0.05
CA LYS A 214 15.13 1.26 0.42
C LYS A 214 15.58 0.22 1.45
N GLY A 215 16.75 -0.34 1.24
CA GLY A 215 17.27 -1.42 2.07
C GLY A 215 18.62 -1.05 2.67
N ALA A 216 18.89 -1.58 3.87
CA ALA A 216 20.21 -1.61 4.48
C ALA A 216 20.42 -2.98 5.14
N THR A 217 21.64 -3.50 5.09
CA THR A 217 22.00 -4.73 5.81
C THR A 217 22.95 -4.39 6.96
N ILE A 218 22.64 -4.86 8.16
CA ILE A 218 23.44 -4.64 9.36
C ILE A 218 23.95 -5.98 9.87
N ASN A 219 25.26 -6.16 9.79
CA ASN A 219 25.90 -7.37 10.28
C ASN A 219 25.95 -7.35 11.82
N ALA A 220 25.71 -8.51 12.44
CA ALA A 220 25.74 -8.65 13.90
C ALA A 220 27.08 -8.25 14.52
N ARG A 221 28.19 -8.42 13.81
CA ARG A 221 29.52 -8.02 14.31
C ARG A 221 29.70 -6.50 14.43
N ASN A 222 28.86 -5.72 13.78
CA ASN A 222 29.05 -4.27 13.65
C ASN A 222 28.36 -3.47 14.76
N HIS A 223 27.42 -4.07 15.51
CA HIS A 223 26.71 -3.36 16.57
C HIS A 223 26.21 -4.29 17.67
N SER A 224 26.41 -3.91 18.94
CA SER A 224 26.00 -4.70 20.11
C SER A 224 24.50 -4.97 20.14
N ILE A 225 23.68 -4.01 19.71
CA ILE A 225 22.22 -4.16 19.62
C ILE A 225 21.81 -5.34 18.72
N VAL A 226 22.50 -5.53 17.58
CA VAL A 226 22.18 -6.62 16.65
C VAL A 226 22.54 -7.96 17.26
N LEU A 227 23.61 -8.04 18.06
CA LEU A 227 23.93 -9.25 18.82
C LEU A 227 22.87 -9.57 19.89
N GLN A 228 22.31 -8.56 20.54
CA GLN A 228 21.23 -8.76 21.52
C GLN A 228 19.96 -9.27 20.84
N ILE A 229 19.56 -8.65 19.72
CA ILE A 229 18.44 -9.10 18.91
C ILE A 229 18.67 -10.53 18.39
N ALA A 230 19.86 -10.85 17.87
CA ALA A 230 20.20 -12.19 17.39
C ALA A 230 20.13 -13.26 18.50
N LYS A 231 20.56 -12.94 19.73
CA LYS A 231 20.38 -13.83 20.89
C LYS A 231 18.91 -14.07 21.19
N ARG A 232 18.07 -13.02 21.10
CA ARG A 232 16.63 -13.13 21.29
C ARG A 232 15.97 -13.96 20.19
N LEU A 233 16.32 -13.73 18.92
CA LEU A 233 15.85 -14.52 17.77
C LEU A 233 16.17 -16.01 17.93
N LYS A 234 17.36 -16.37 18.42
CA LYS A 234 17.73 -17.75 18.75
C LYS A 234 16.81 -18.38 19.81
N LEU A 235 16.41 -17.61 20.82
CA LEU A 235 15.49 -18.07 21.87
C LEU A 235 14.05 -18.16 21.35
N MET A 236 13.63 -17.24 20.48
CA MET A 236 12.28 -17.20 19.90
C MET A 236 12.05 -18.37 18.92
N THR A 237 12.99 -18.57 18.00
CA THR A 237 12.82 -19.50 16.86
C THR A 237 13.36 -20.90 17.12
N ASN A 238 14.16 -21.08 18.18
CA ASN A 238 15.01 -22.25 18.40
C ASN A 238 16.03 -22.55 17.29
N LEU A 239 16.22 -21.64 16.32
CA LEU A 239 17.20 -21.80 15.27
C LEU A 239 18.59 -21.36 15.73
N ASN A 240 19.62 -21.94 15.10
CA ASN A 240 20.98 -21.46 15.28
C ASN A 240 21.20 -20.18 14.44
N MET A 241 22.08 -19.30 14.90
CA MET A 241 22.39 -18.05 14.20
C MET A 241 23.75 -18.10 13.48
N MET A 242 24.34 -19.28 13.30
CA MET A 242 25.69 -19.41 12.73
C MET A 242 25.71 -19.10 11.23
N SER A 243 24.68 -19.54 10.52
CA SER A 243 24.46 -19.29 9.10
C SER A 243 23.48 -18.15 8.84
N ALA A 244 23.10 -17.39 9.87
CA ALA A 244 22.16 -16.29 9.70
C ALA A 244 22.80 -15.16 8.88
N GLU A 245 22.04 -14.65 7.92
CA GLU A 245 22.40 -13.46 7.18
C GLU A 245 22.40 -12.22 8.09
N GLY A 246 22.94 -11.10 7.59
CA GLY A 246 22.84 -9.82 8.29
C GLY A 246 21.38 -9.39 8.42
N LEU A 247 21.04 -8.64 9.48
CA LEU A 247 19.69 -8.10 9.63
C LEU A 247 19.42 -7.11 8.50
N GLN A 248 18.38 -7.37 7.73
CA GLN A 248 17.90 -6.45 6.71
C GLN A 248 16.91 -5.47 7.32
N VAL A 249 17.15 -4.17 7.08
CA VAL A 249 16.22 -3.09 7.40
C VAL A 249 15.67 -2.58 6.09
N ALA A 250 14.35 -2.65 5.94
CA ALA A 250 13.64 -2.14 4.78
C ALA A 250 12.80 -0.91 5.17
N ASN A 251 12.84 0.11 4.33
CA ASN A 251 11.99 1.28 4.40
C ASN A 251 11.17 1.35 3.10
N TYR A 252 9.85 1.26 3.26
CA TYR A 252 8.90 1.25 2.15
C TYR A 252 8.47 2.66 1.75
N GLY A 253 8.45 3.64 2.65
CA GLY A 253 7.96 4.99 2.33
C GLY A 253 6.55 4.97 1.72
N ILE A 254 6.21 6.00 0.96
CA ILE A 254 4.94 6.09 0.22
C ILE A 254 5.09 5.32 -1.09
N GLY A 255 4.13 4.44 -1.38
CA GLY A 255 4.09 3.64 -2.60
C GLY A 255 5.16 2.55 -2.70
N GLY A 256 6.01 2.37 -1.69
CA GLY A 256 6.96 1.26 -1.68
C GLY A 256 6.32 -0.05 -1.24
N TYR A 257 6.70 -1.11 -1.92
CA TYR A 257 6.21 -2.45 -1.69
C TYR A 257 7.25 -3.50 -2.07
N VAL A 258 6.99 -4.73 -1.67
CA VAL A 258 7.63 -5.93 -2.21
C VAL A 258 6.51 -6.85 -2.66
N GLU A 259 6.56 -7.35 -3.89
CA GLU A 259 5.57 -8.31 -4.38
C GLU A 259 5.64 -9.63 -3.59
N PRO A 260 4.54 -10.42 -3.57
CA PRO A 260 4.57 -11.77 -3.02
C PRO A 260 5.73 -12.59 -3.61
N HIS A 261 6.56 -13.17 -2.74
CA HIS A 261 7.73 -13.95 -3.13
C HIS A 261 8.03 -15.03 -2.09
N PHE A 262 8.92 -15.95 -2.45
CA PHE A 262 9.51 -16.90 -1.53
C PHE A 262 10.87 -16.39 -1.03
N ASP A 263 11.13 -16.55 0.27
CA ASP A 263 12.43 -16.23 0.87
C ASP A 263 13.51 -17.27 0.54
N PHE A 264 13.13 -18.49 0.12
CA PHE A 264 14.09 -19.48 -0.33
C PHE A 264 14.53 -19.19 -1.77
N PRO A 265 15.81 -19.39 -2.12
CA PRO A 265 16.25 -19.25 -3.51
C PRO A 265 15.58 -20.32 -4.37
N THR A 266 14.95 -19.92 -5.48
CA THR A 266 14.45 -20.84 -6.49
C THR A 266 15.65 -21.55 -7.12
N VAL A 267 15.98 -22.75 -6.62
CA VAL A 267 16.99 -23.60 -7.23
C VAL A 267 16.35 -24.20 -8.48
N TYR A 268 16.62 -23.60 -9.64
CA TYR A 268 16.40 -24.28 -10.91
C TYR A 268 17.36 -25.47 -10.95
N PHE A 269 16.82 -26.69 -10.84
CA PHE A 269 17.52 -27.92 -11.18
C PHE A 269 17.45 -28.15 -12.69
#